data_AF-A0A6A4L0X3-F1
#
_entry.id   AF-A0A6A4L0X3-F1
#
_cell.length_a   1.000
_cell.length_b   1.000
_cell.length_c   1.000
_cell.angle_alpha   90.00
_cell.angle_beta   90.00
_cell.angle_gamma   90.00
#
_symmetry.space_group_name_H-M   'P 1'
#
loop_
_entity.id
_entity.type
_entity.pdbx_description
1 polymer ?
#
loop_
_entity_poly.entity_id
_entity_poly.type
_entity_poly.pdbx_seq_one_letter_code
_entity_poly.pdbx_strand_id
1 'polypeptide(L)'
;MNALPDKDNVRNHVNLVSIPDGLEPWEDRNDLGKLTESASEVMPGKLEELIEKINGSDNNKITCVIADGCQGWALEVAEKMRIREQPSGLLQLPNGLCN
;
A
#
# COMPACT_ATOMS: atom_id res chain seq x y z
N MET A 1 -33.09 -0.47 -4.22
CA MET A 1 -31.65 -0.39 -3.92
C MET A 1 -31.46 0.80 -3.01
N ASN A 2 -31.20 0.59 -1.72
CA ASN A 2 -31.01 1.70 -0.80
C ASN A 2 -29.59 2.24 -0.99
N ALA A 3 -29.51 3.49 -1.46
CA ALA A 3 -28.26 4.22 -1.50
C ALA A 3 -27.76 4.44 -0.06
N LEU A 4 -26.46 4.27 0.13
CA LEU A 4 -25.72 4.38 1.39
C LEU A 4 -26.25 5.51 2.29
N PRO A 5 -26.57 5.23 3.57
CA PRO A 5 -26.93 6.28 4.53
C PRO A 5 -25.67 7.01 5.03
N ASP A 6 -25.80 8.32 5.19
CA ASP A 6 -24.84 9.29 5.75
C ASP A 6 -23.45 9.39 5.11
N LYS A 7 -23.30 10.38 4.22
CA LYS A 7 -22.01 10.78 3.62
C LYS A 7 -21.01 11.35 4.63
N ASP A 8 -21.48 11.81 5.79
CA ASP A 8 -20.65 12.52 6.77
C ASP A 8 -19.85 11.58 7.69
N ASN A 9 -20.29 10.34 7.88
CA ASN A 9 -19.55 9.37 8.70
C ASN A 9 -18.35 8.77 7.95
N VAL A 10 -18.46 8.50 6.64
CA VAL A 10 -17.40 7.85 5.84
C VAL A 10 -16.16 8.72 5.75
N ARG A 11 -16.33 10.04 5.62
CA ARG A 11 -15.22 10.99 5.50
C ARG A 11 -14.33 11.01 6.74
N ASN A 12 -14.87 10.69 7.91
CA ASN A 12 -14.12 10.63 9.18
C ASN A 12 -13.37 9.31 9.39
N HIS A 13 -13.58 8.31 8.53
CA HIS A 13 -12.94 6.99 8.62
C HIS A 13 -11.84 6.75 7.58
N VAL A 14 -11.58 7.71 6.69
CA VAL A 14 -10.55 7.59 5.64
C VAL A 14 -9.48 8.64 5.86
N ASN A 15 -8.25 8.17 6.11
CA ASN A 15 -7.06 9.02 6.16
C ASN A 15 -6.24 8.80 4.89
N LEU A 16 -6.02 9.86 4.12
CA LEU A 16 -5.13 9.82 2.95
C LEU A 16 -3.74 10.29 3.35
N VAL A 17 -2.74 9.49 2.98
CA VAL A 17 -1.33 9.80 3.19
C VAL A 17 -0.56 9.59 1.90
N SER A 18 0.53 10.31 1.72
CA SER A 18 1.43 10.18 0.57
C SER A 18 2.78 9.67 1.04
N ILE A 19 3.36 8.75 0.28
CA ILE A 19 4.75 8.28 0.41
C ILE A 19 5.52 8.70 -0.85
N PRO A 20 6.83 8.99 -0.74
CA PRO A 20 7.60 9.45 -1.90
C PRO A 20 7.81 8.33 -2.92
N ASP A 21 7.78 8.69 -4.20
CA ASP A 21 7.97 7.82 -5.36
C ASP A 21 9.44 7.59 -5.75
N GLY A 22 10.36 8.23 -5.02
CA GLY A 22 11.81 8.13 -5.22
C GLY A 22 12.37 9.03 -6.32
N LEU A 23 11.52 9.69 -7.11
CA LEU A 23 11.96 10.63 -8.13
C LEU A 23 12.16 12.03 -7.54
N GLU A 24 13.20 12.70 -8.01
CA GLU A 24 13.44 14.09 -7.66
C GLU A 24 12.30 15.00 -8.17
N PRO A 25 12.08 16.18 -7.55
CA PRO A 25 10.98 17.07 -7.92
C PRO A 25 11.00 17.53 -9.39
N TRP A 26 12.17 17.55 -10.02
CA TRP A 26 12.36 17.99 -11.41
C TRP A 26 12.35 16.85 -12.43
N GLU A 27 12.27 15.60 -12.00
CA GLU A 27 12.26 14.46 -12.91
C GLU A 27 10.88 14.24 -13.55
N ASP A 28 10.87 13.82 -14.81
CA ASP A 28 9.66 13.56 -15.57
C ASP A 28 8.96 12.28 -15.09
N ARG A 29 7.73 12.44 -14.59
CA ARG A 29 6.88 11.35 -14.12
C ARG A 29 6.07 10.67 -15.23
N ASN A 30 6.19 11.15 -16.47
CA ASN A 30 5.58 10.49 -17.64
C ASN A 30 6.43 9.34 -18.19
N ASP A 31 7.70 9.27 -17.81
CA ASP A 31 8.51 8.08 -18.03
C ASP A 31 8.06 6.99 -17.05
N LEU A 32 7.07 6.20 -17.48
CA LEU A 32 6.47 5.16 -16.64
C LEU A 32 7.49 4.08 -16.24
N GLY A 33 8.48 3.80 -17.09
CA GLY A 33 9.53 2.83 -16.77
C GLY A 33 10.35 3.30 -15.59
N LYS A 34 10.85 4.54 -15.67
CA LYS A 34 11.65 5.16 -14.61
C LYS A 34 10.85 5.38 -13.32
N LEU A 35 9.59 5.83 -13.44
CA LEU A 35 8.71 6.00 -12.28
C LEU A 35 8.45 4.66 -11.59
N THR A 36 8.18 3.61 -12.34
CA THR A 36 7.90 2.27 -11.78
C THR A 36 9.14 1.69 -11.09
N GLU A 37 10.32 1.82 -11.71
CA GLU A 37 11.59 1.38 -11.13
C GLU A 37 11.87 2.09 -9.80
N SER A 38 11.89 3.43 -9.82
CA SER A 38 12.13 4.25 -8.63
C SER A 38 11.09 4.00 -7.52
N ALA A 39 9.81 3.91 -7.88
CA ALA A 39 8.76 3.65 -6.90
C ALA A 39 8.89 2.26 -6.28
N SER A 40 9.25 1.24 -7.06
CA SER A 40 9.46 -0.12 -6.57
C SER A 40 10.66 -0.23 -5.63
N GLU A 41 11.68 0.63 -5.79
CA GLU A 41 12.83 0.68 -4.89
C GLU A 41 12.52 1.45 -3.58
N VAL A 42 11.76 2.54 -3.67
CA VAL A 42 11.60 3.48 -2.54
C VAL A 42 10.32 3.28 -1.75
N MET A 43 9.18 3.06 -2.42
CA MET A 43 7.87 3.00 -1.76
C MET A 43 7.73 1.86 -0.74
N PRO A 44 8.29 0.64 -0.94
CA PRO A 44 8.17 -0.43 0.05
C PRO A 44 8.71 -0.05 1.42
N GLY A 45 9.93 0.52 1.48
CA GLY A 45 10.52 0.97 2.74
C GLY A 45 9.72 2.11 3.39
N LYS A 46 9.12 2.98 2.58
CA LYS A 46 8.27 4.07 3.09
C LYS A 46 6.93 3.58 3.61
N LEU A 47 6.38 2.51 3.03
CA LEU A 47 5.20 1.85 3.56
C LEU A 47 5.51 1.15 4.89
N GLU A 48 6.68 0.50 5.03
CA GLU A 48 7.13 -0.07 6.30
C GLU A 48 7.18 0.99 7.41
N GLU A 49 7.86 2.12 7.17
CA GLU A 49 7.95 3.24 8.11
C GLU A 49 6.55 3.75 8.52
N LEU A 50 5.63 3.85 7.56
CA LEU A 50 4.26 4.28 7.80
C LEU A 50 3.48 3.28 8.67
N ILE A 51 3.62 1.98 8.36
CA ILE A 51 2.99 0.89 9.12
C ILE A 51 3.49 0.91 10.56
N GLU A 52 4.80 1.01 10.79
CA GLU A 52 5.40 1.09 12.12
C GLU A 52 4.84 2.26 12.91
N LYS A 53 4.77 3.43 12.28
CA LYS A 53 4.22 4.64 12.90
C LYS A 53 2.75 4.48 13.31
N ILE A 54 1.92 3.87 12.45
CA ILE A 54 0.50 3.64 12.75
C ILE A 54 0.34 2.61 13.87
N ASN A 55 1.06 1.49 13.77
CA ASN A 55 1.00 0.38 14.73
C ASN A 55 1.61 0.71 16.09
N GLY A 56 2.48 1.71 16.17
CA GLY A 56 3.01 2.25 17.42
C GLY A 56 1.98 3.04 18.24
N SER A 57 0.80 3.33 17.69
CA SER A 57 -0.32 3.92 18.44
C SER A 57 -1.22 2.83 19.04
N ASP A 58 -1.62 2.98 20.32
CA ASP A 58 -2.29 1.91 21.07
C ASP A 58 -3.68 1.51 20.51
N ASN A 59 -4.34 2.38 19.74
CA ASN A 59 -5.75 2.19 19.36
C ASN A 59 -6.01 1.97 17.87
N ASN A 60 -5.01 2.12 16.97
CA ASN A 60 -5.24 2.14 15.52
C ASN A 60 -4.34 1.18 14.75
N LYS A 61 -4.08 -0.01 15.29
CA LYS A 61 -3.25 -1.01 14.61
C LYS A 61 -3.87 -1.44 13.28
N ILE A 62 -3.03 -1.50 12.26
CA ILE A 62 -3.39 -2.01 10.95
C ILE A 62 -3.67 -3.51 11.07
N THR A 63 -4.85 -3.92 10.62
CA THR A 63 -5.25 -5.32 10.58
C THR A 63 -5.24 -5.88 9.16
N CYS A 64 -5.35 -5.04 8.13
CA CYS A 64 -5.45 -5.48 6.74
C CYS A 64 -4.66 -4.55 5.83
N VAL A 65 -4.12 -5.12 4.75
CA VAL A 65 -3.63 -4.37 3.59
C VAL A 65 -4.45 -4.79 2.37
N ILE A 66 -4.87 -3.82 1.57
CA ILE A 66 -5.48 -4.00 0.26
C ILE A 66 -4.62 -3.21 -0.71
N ALA A 67 -4.16 -3.86 -1.78
CA ALA A 67 -3.25 -3.27 -2.75
C ALA A 67 -3.80 -3.45 -4.17
N ASP A 68 -3.41 -2.54 -5.07
CA ASP A 68 -3.56 -2.74 -6.50
C ASP A 68 -2.68 -3.91 -6.95
N GLY A 69 -3.12 -4.69 -7.94
CA GLY A 69 -2.38 -5.84 -8.45
C GLY A 69 -1.00 -5.48 -9.03
N CYS A 70 -0.82 -4.27 -9.55
CA CYS A 70 0.50 -3.81 -10.01
C CYS A 70 1.46 -3.46 -8.85
N GLN A 71 0.95 -3.28 -7.63
CA GLN A 71 1.72 -2.91 -6.44
C GLN A 71 1.98 -4.15 -5.56
N GLY A 72 2.48 -5.23 -6.17
CA GLY A 72 2.71 -6.52 -5.49
C GLY A 72 3.61 -6.42 -4.25
N TRP A 73 4.57 -5.49 -4.26
CA TRP A 73 5.46 -5.18 -3.14
C TRP A 73 4.72 -4.80 -1.85
N ALA A 74 3.51 -4.25 -1.93
CA ALA A 74 2.74 -3.86 -0.76
C ALA A 74 2.29 -5.08 0.06
N LEU A 75 2.06 -6.22 -0.60
CA LEU A 75 1.75 -7.48 0.07
C LEU A 75 2.99 -8.10 0.72
N GLU A 76 4.15 -8.01 0.06
CA GLU A 76 5.43 -8.46 0.63
C GLU A 76 5.78 -7.68 1.91
N VAL A 77 5.54 -6.36 1.91
CA VAL A 77 5.66 -5.51 3.11
C VAL A 77 4.66 -5.96 4.19
N ALA A 78 3.40 -6.23 3.83
CA ALA A 78 2.40 -6.68 4.79
C ALA A 78 2.77 -8.02 5.46
N GLU A 79 3.32 -8.95 4.69
CA GLU A 79 3.86 -10.24 5.14
C GLU A 79 5.03 -10.02 6.12
N LYS A 80 6.02 -9.22 5.72
CA LYS A 80 7.17 -8.83 6.57
C LYS A 80 6.73 -8.23 7.91
N MET A 81 5.69 -7.41 7.88
CA MET A 81 5.14 -6.71 9.05
C MET A 81 4.09 -7.53 9.82
N ARG A 82 3.83 -8.79 9.41
CA ARG A 82 2.89 -9.73 10.05
C ARG A 82 1.47 -9.19 10.18
N ILE A 83 1.01 -8.40 9.21
CA ILE A 83 -0.34 -7.85 9.17
C ILE A 83 -1.27 -8.91 8.57
N ARG A 84 -1.65 -9.87 9.43
CA ARG A 84 -2.49 -11.05 9.15
C ARG A 84 -2.08 -11.85 7.90
N GLU A 85 -1.36 -12.93 8.14
CA GLU A 85 -1.43 -14.13 7.31
C GLU A 85 -2.62 -15.00 7.74
N GLN A 86 -3.45 -15.43 6.79
CA GLN A 86 -4.25 -16.65 6.90
C GLN A 86 -3.80 -17.61 5.78
N PRO A 87 -3.85 -18.92 6.04
CA PRO A 87 -2.75 -19.86 5.82
C PRO A 87 -2.33 -19.97 4.36
N SER A 88 -1.03 -20.21 4.18
CA SER A 88 -0.21 -20.50 2.99
C SER A 88 -0.83 -21.41 1.92
N GLY A 89 -2.02 -21.08 1.43
CA GLY A 89 -2.83 -22.00 0.66
C GLY A 89 -4.10 -21.36 0.13
N LEU A 90 -4.00 -20.19 -0.52
CA LEU A 90 -4.82 -19.89 -1.69
C LEU A 90 -4.24 -18.69 -2.46
N LEU A 91 -3.81 -18.97 -3.69
CA LEU A 91 -3.56 -18.04 -4.80
C LEU A 91 -2.38 -17.06 -4.64
N GLN A 92 -1.16 -17.59 -4.53
CA GLN A 92 -0.11 -17.05 -5.40
C GLN A 92 -0.50 -17.43 -6.83
N LEU A 93 -1.01 -16.47 -7.60
CA LEU A 93 -0.90 -16.60 -9.04
C LEU A 93 0.59 -16.44 -9.36
N PRO A 94 1.25 -17.44 -9.97
CA PRO A 94 2.59 -17.22 -10.48
C PRO A 94 2.42 -16.17 -11.58
N ASN A 95 3.14 -15.06 -11.44
CA ASN A 95 3.55 -14.08 -12.46
C ASN A 95 3.46 -12.67 -11.87
N GLY A 96 4.45 -12.34 -11.03
CA GLY A 96 4.88 -10.96 -10.82
C GLY A 96 5.54 -10.43 -12.09
N LEU A 97 4.75 -10.11 -13.10
CA LEU A 97 5.23 -9.47 -14.31
C LEU A 97 4.53 -8.12 -14.44
N CYS A 98 5.16 -7.07 -13.93
CA CYS A 98 5.10 -5.79 -14.62
C CYS A 98 6.14 -5.88 -15.75
N ASN A 99 5.64 -5.85 -16.99
CA ASN A 99 6.27 -6.06 -18.30
C ASN A 99 6.39 -7.51 -18.79
#